data_AF-A0A5J5ESC7-F1
#
_entry.id   AF-A0A5J5ESC7-F1
#
_cell.length_a   1.000
_cell.length_b   1.000
_cell.length_c   1.000
_cell.angle_alpha   90.00
_cell.angle_beta   90.00
_cell.angle_gamma   90.00
#
_symmetry.space_group_name_H-M   'P 1'
#
loop_
_entity.id
_entity.type
_entity.pdbx_description
1 polymer ?
#
loop_
_entity_poly.entity_id
_entity_poly.type
_entity_poly.pdbx_seq_one_letter_code
_entity_poly.pdbx_strand_id
1 'polypeptide(L)'
;MTRSATGNRFRTRKLSTKQSLAVLRENQIDFVEDDSQRNIPQIETGVERQEEIEHHLQAVISAHQAAAIGSKDTKKVFIPTPNTNELSNEEYSKLYPERYRQPHTYIKSSHTVEDCSGTLYCMSEADDVYLAKLNASRKPTLPPITEDEFESIVELYENAIQVTQPYLSMDVANIIPFEELEHAFENILDSNLRAAAKQIYPYWKEQKINRDGQSIIPSLKFEQGNEKDDGDPYVCFRRREVRQIRKTRRGDNYTTDKLKKLRQDIELARGLVKDVLQREHMRRTTFQEEAKIFELRRTAVELKRKLNIKDTDEDLISKVRFFPGLI
;
A
#
# COMPACT_ATOMS: atom_id res chain seq x y z
N MET A 1 69.04 -2.48 11.90
CA MET A 1 69.16 -1.28 11.04
C MET A 1 67.82 -1.02 10.40
N THR A 2 67.19 0.08 10.82
CA THR A 2 65.84 0.51 10.43
C THR A 2 65.86 1.14 9.04
N ARG A 3 65.06 0.61 8.11
CA ARG A 3 64.81 1.25 6.80
C ARG A 3 63.82 2.40 7.01
N SER A 4 64.33 3.63 6.88
CA SER A 4 63.50 4.84 6.82
C SER A 4 62.68 4.82 5.53
N ALA A 5 61.35 4.76 5.66
CA ALA A 5 60.44 5.02 4.56
C ALA A 5 60.34 6.54 4.37
N THR A 6 60.81 7.02 3.22
CA THR A 6 60.68 8.41 2.81
C THR A 6 59.22 8.74 2.51
N GLY A 7 58.53 9.37 3.46
CA GLY A 7 57.20 9.95 3.25
C GLY A 7 57.27 11.03 2.19
N ASN A 8 56.79 10.72 0.98
CA ASN A 8 56.75 11.67 -0.12
C ASN A 8 55.63 12.69 0.15
N ARG A 9 56.00 13.81 0.79
CA ARG A 9 55.08 14.91 1.09
C ARG A 9 54.71 15.60 -0.22
N PHE A 10 53.52 15.32 -0.76
CA PHE A 10 52.95 16.05 -1.89
C PHE A 10 52.76 17.52 -1.48
N ARG A 11 53.69 18.37 -1.89
CA ARG A 11 53.59 19.81 -1.71
C ARG A 11 52.78 20.35 -2.88
N THR A 12 51.56 20.82 -2.62
CA THR A 12 50.75 21.51 -3.61
C THR A 12 51.51 22.72 -4.14
N ARG A 13 51.98 22.64 -5.39
CA ARG A 13 52.62 23.77 -6.07
C ARG A 13 51.51 24.64 -6.65
N LYS A 14 51.60 25.96 -6.48
CA LYS A 14 50.67 26.91 -7.12
C LYS A 14 50.72 26.72 -8.64
N LEU A 15 49.55 26.63 -9.25
CA LEU A 15 49.39 26.44 -10.68
C LEU A 15 49.98 27.63 -11.45
N SER A 16 50.84 27.33 -12.42
CA SER A 16 51.50 28.35 -13.26
C SER A 16 50.59 28.73 -14.42
N THR A 17 50.34 30.04 -14.61
CA THR A 17 49.51 30.57 -15.72
C THR A 17 50.14 30.36 -17.11
N LYS A 18 51.41 29.91 -17.18
CA LYS A 18 52.13 29.62 -18.42
C LYS A 18 52.15 28.13 -18.78
N GLN A 19 51.72 27.25 -17.88
CA GLN A 19 51.76 25.82 -18.11
C GLN A 19 50.37 25.34 -18.55
N SER A 20 50.25 24.88 -19.78
CA SER A 20 49.01 24.29 -20.29
C SER A 20 48.71 22.98 -19.56
N LEU A 21 47.53 22.89 -18.94
CA LEU A 21 47.04 21.64 -18.36
C LEU A 21 46.38 20.78 -19.45
N ALA A 22 46.60 19.47 -19.38
CA ALA A 22 45.89 18.52 -20.22
C ALA A 22 44.45 18.35 -19.71
N VAL A 23 43.47 18.44 -20.62
CA VAL A 23 42.08 18.10 -20.34
C VAL A 23 41.92 16.60 -20.58
N LEU A 24 41.74 15.85 -19.50
CA LEU A 24 41.50 14.41 -19.56
C LEU A 24 39.99 14.14 -19.67
N ARG A 25 39.64 13.08 -20.40
CA ARG A 25 38.26 12.54 -20.44
C ARG A 25 38.09 11.47 -19.37
N GLU A 26 36.84 11.19 -19.01
CA GLU A 26 36.47 10.24 -17.94
C GLU A 26 37.16 8.88 -18.06
N ASN A 27 37.33 8.37 -19.28
CA ASN A 27 38.00 7.09 -19.55
C ASN A 27 39.55 7.14 -19.44
N GLN A 28 40.14 8.29 -19.15
CA GLN A 28 41.59 8.51 -19.00
C GLN A 28 42.00 8.72 -17.54
N ILE A 29 41.06 8.57 -16.61
CA ILE A 29 41.28 8.70 -15.16
C ILE A 29 41.22 7.29 -14.59
N ASP A 30 42.32 6.83 -13.99
CA ASP A 30 42.27 5.60 -13.20
C ASP A 30 41.32 5.81 -12.02
N PHE A 31 40.42 4.86 -11.76
CA PHE A 31 39.53 4.88 -10.59
C PHE A 31 40.41 4.79 -9.33
N VAL A 32 40.81 5.94 -8.81
CA VAL A 32 41.40 6.03 -7.48
C VAL A 32 40.23 6.07 -6.51
N GLU A 33 40.08 5.02 -5.69
CA GLU A 33 39.20 5.07 -4.52
C GLU A 33 39.58 6.34 -3.74
N ASP A 34 38.62 7.26 -3.64
CA ASP A 34 38.83 8.58 -3.10
C ASP A 34 39.12 8.47 -1.58
N ASP A 35 40.39 8.24 -1.24
CA ASP A 35 40.91 8.29 0.13
C ASP A 35 41.04 9.77 0.58
N SER A 36 40.11 10.62 0.14
CA SER A 36 40.01 12.06 0.43
C SER A 36 39.60 12.36 1.88
N GLN A 37 39.34 11.32 2.68
CA GLN A 37 39.01 11.45 4.10
C GLN A 37 40.12 12.03 4.99
N ARG A 38 41.34 12.27 4.48
CA ARG A 38 42.48 12.53 5.39
C ARG A 38 42.78 13.97 5.76
N ASN A 39 42.21 15.00 5.13
CA ASN A 39 42.47 16.39 5.58
C ASN A 39 41.39 17.40 5.14
N ILE A 40 40.13 17.17 5.52
CA ILE A 40 39.17 18.28 5.60
C ILE A 40 39.36 18.91 6.99
N PRO A 41 39.73 20.20 7.10
CA PRO A 41 39.80 20.87 8.39
C PRO A 41 38.47 20.70 9.11
N GLN A 42 38.51 20.12 10.31
CA GLN A 42 37.35 19.88 11.14
C GLN A 42 36.80 21.24 11.58
N ILE A 43 35.79 21.73 10.87
CA ILE A 43 35.02 22.90 11.24
C ILE A 43 33.77 22.33 11.88
N GLU A 44 33.53 22.61 13.17
CA GLU A 44 32.31 22.20 13.86
C GLU A 44 31.13 22.97 13.23
N THR A 45 30.56 22.40 12.17
CA THR A 45 29.48 23.00 11.39
C THR A 45 28.11 22.86 12.04
N GLY A 46 28.00 22.09 13.14
CA GLY A 46 26.74 21.84 13.84
C GLY A 46 25.75 20.99 13.04
N VAL A 47 26.21 20.26 12.03
CA VAL A 47 25.43 19.40 11.13
C VAL A 47 25.76 17.93 11.42
N GLU A 48 24.83 17.00 11.18
CA GLU A 48 25.11 15.58 11.38
C GLU A 48 26.14 15.06 10.37
N ARG A 49 27.01 14.14 10.81
CA ARG A 49 28.14 13.63 10.03
C ARG A 49 27.76 13.02 8.68
N GLN A 50 26.57 12.43 8.57
CA GLN A 50 26.08 11.86 7.31
C GLN A 50 25.71 12.96 6.29
N GLU A 51 25.20 14.09 6.78
CA GLU A 51 24.79 15.25 5.97
C GLU A 51 25.98 16.10 5.55
N GLU A 52 27.06 16.14 6.34
CA GLU A 52 28.31 16.85 6.02
C GLU A 52 28.98 16.37 4.71
N ILE A 53 28.63 15.17 4.23
CA ILE A 53 29.15 14.57 3.00
C ILE A 53 28.32 14.99 1.77
N GLU A 54 27.14 15.59 1.96
CA GLU A 54 26.26 15.97 0.87
C GLU A 54 26.87 17.06 -0.02
N HIS A 55 26.96 16.79 -1.33
CA HIS A 55 27.60 17.65 -2.31
C HIS A 55 27.05 19.09 -2.33
N HIS A 56 25.72 19.24 -2.25
CA HIS A 56 25.08 20.56 -2.31
C HIS A 56 25.32 21.37 -1.04
N LEU A 57 25.34 20.71 0.12
CA LEU A 57 25.66 21.34 1.39
C LEU A 57 27.12 21.79 1.44
N GLN A 58 28.05 20.93 1.01
CA GLN A 58 29.47 21.27 0.93
C GLN A 58 29.72 22.46 -0.01
N ALA A 59 29.03 22.50 -1.16
CA ALA A 59 29.15 23.59 -2.11
C ALA A 59 28.64 24.93 -1.54
N VAL A 60 27.56 24.91 -0.75
CA VAL A 60 27.03 26.10 -0.05
C VAL A 60 27.97 26.57 1.06
N ILE A 61 28.46 25.66 1.92
CA ILE A 61 29.39 25.97 3.00
C ILE A 61 30.69 26.56 2.44
N SER A 62 31.24 25.94 1.39
CA SER A 62 32.46 26.39 0.73
C SER A 62 32.28 27.78 0.09
N ALA A 63 31.14 28.02 -0.56
CA ALA A 63 30.81 29.33 -1.12
C ALA A 63 30.64 30.40 -0.03
N HIS A 64 30.04 30.05 1.11
CA HIS A 64 29.86 30.95 2.24
C HIS A 64 31.18 31.32 2.93
N GLN A 65 32.05 30.34 3.18
CA GLN A 65 33.39 30.57 3.74
C GLN A 65 34.27 31.41 2.81
N ALA A 66 34.21 31.17 1.50
CA ALA A 66 34.93 31.97 0.51
C ALA A 66 34.45 33.44 0.46
N ALA A 67 33.17 33.69 0.74
CA ALA A 67 32.60 35.04 0.81
C ALA A 67 33.07 35.79 2.07
N ALA A 68 33.21 35.10 3.21
CA ALA A 68 33.70 35.69 4.46
C ALA A 68 35.16 36.16 4.39
N ILE A 69 35.98 35.57 3.51
CA ILE A 69 37.41 35.86 3.34
C ILE A 69 37.67 36.99 2.30
N GLY A 70 36.62 37.55 1.68
CA GLY A 70 36.71 38.77 0.87
C GLY A 70 36.98 38.57 -0.63
N SER A 71 36.74 37.36 -1.18
CA SER A 71 36.73 37.14 -2.63
C SER A 71 35.53 37.83 -3.28
N LYS A 72 35.77 38.75 -4.23
CA LYS A 72 34.75 39.62 -4.85
C LYS A 72 33.79 38.93 -5.85
N ASP A 73 33.98 37.65 -6.17
CA ASP A 73 33.19 36.91 -7.16
C ASP A 73 32.67 35.56 -6.62
N THR A 74 32.00 35.56 -5.47
CA THR A 74 31.36 34.35 -4.95
C THR A 74 29.97 34.17 -5.57
N LYS A 75 29.86 33.28 -6.57
CA LYS A 75 28.57 32.77 -7.04
C LYS A 75 27.79 32.24 -5.84
N LYS A 76 26.60 32.78 -5.60
CA LYS A 76 25.68 32.24 -4.57
C LYS A 76 25.25 30.85 -5.04
N VAL A 77 25.77 29.82 -4.40
CA VAL A 77 25.34 28.43 -4.61
C VAL A 77 24.05 28.24 -3.83
N PHE A 78 23.03 27.68 -4.47
CA PHE A 78 21.74 27.38 -3.86
C PHE A 78 21.51 25.87 -3.85
N ILE A 79 20.83 25.38 -2.81
CA ILE A 79 20.33 24.01 -2.78
C ILE A 79 19.17 23.94 -3.78
N PRO A 80 19.23 23.07 -4.82
CA PRO A 80 18.20 23.01 -5.84
C PRO A 80 16.91 22.45 -5.23
N THR A 81 15.80 23.14 -5.47
CA THR A 81 14.46 22.62 -5.19
C THR A 81 13.96 21.91 -6.45
N PRO A 82 13.49 20.65 -6.38
CA PRO A 82 12.89 19.99 -7.52
C PRO A 82 11.67 20.76 -8.03
N ASN A 83 11.51 20.83 -9.35
CA ASN A 83 10.30 21.40 -9.94
C ASN A 83 9.11 20.46 -9.69
N THR A 84 7.96 21.03 -9.32
CA THR A 84 6.70 20.29 -9.17
C THR A 84 5.87 20.38 -10.44
N ASN A 85 5.27 19.26 -10.86
CA ASN A 85 4.29 19.26 -11.94
C ASN A 85 2.92 19.62 -11.36
N GLU A 86 2.21 20.53 -12.01
CA GLU A 86 0.83 20.85 -11.67
C GLU A 86 -0.10 19.89 -12.42
N LEU A 87 -0.94 19.16 -11.68
CA LEU A 87 -2.03 18.37 -12.25
C LEU A 87 -3.26 19.27 -12.44
N SER A 88 -4.07 19.02 -13.47
CA SER A 88 -5.32 19.75 -13.63
C SER A 88 -6.29 19.43 -12.48
N ASN A 89 -7.02 20.45 -12.01
CA ASN A 89 -8.01 20.28 -10.93
C ASN A 89 -9.12 19.30 -11.34
N GLU A 90 -9.43 19.19 -12.63
CA GLU A 90 -10.46 18.29 -13.17
C GLU A 90 -10.05 16.81 -13.04
N GLU A 91 -8.83 16.47 -13.46
CA GLU A 91 -8.28 15.12 -13.33
C GLU A 91 -8.12 14.73 -11.85
N TYR A 92 -7.61 15.63 -11.02
CA TYR A 92 -7.50 15.41 -9.59
C TYR A 92 -8.85 15.11 -8.93
N SER A 93 -9.86 15.93 -9.24
CA SER A 93 -11.20 15.81 -8.65
C SER A 93 -11.91 14.52 -9.09
N LYS A 94 -11.61 14.01 -10.30
CA LYS A 94 -12.11 12.71 -10.77
C LYS A 94 -11.53 11.54 -9.97
N LEU A 95 -10.25 11.59 -9.62
CA LEU A 95 -9.54 10.53 -8.88
C LEU A 95 -9.80 10.59 -7.36
N TYR A 96 -9.92 11.79 -6.79
CA TYR A 96 -10.03 12.02 -5.35
C TYR A 96 -11.31 12.76 -4.96
N PRO A 97 -12.48 12.09 -4.99
CA PRO A 97 -13.74 12.70 -4.56
C PRO A 97 -13.75 12.96 -3.04
N GLU A 98 -14.35 14.08 -2.62
CA GLU A 98 -14.44 14.47 -1.21
C GLU A 98 -15.46 13.59 -0.44
N ARG A 99 -14.98 12.49 0.13
CA ARG A 99 -15.80 11.53 0.91
C ARG A 99 -15.61 11.64 2.42
N TYR A 100 -14.59 12.36 2.88
CA TYR A 100 -14.24 12.45 4.28
C TYR A 100 -15.11 13.46 5.04
N ARG A 101 -15.57 13.09 6.23
CA ARG A 101 -16.26 13.99 7.16
C ARG A 101 -15.49 14.02 8.48
N GLN A 102 -15.06 15.21 8.88
CA GLN A 102 -14.25 15.36 10.08
C GLN A 102 -15.07 15.00 11.34
N PRO A 103 -14.59 14.04 12.16
CA PRO A 103 -15.22 13.74 13.44
C PRO A 103 -14.91 14.84 14.47
N HIS A 104 -15.77 14.97 15.48
CA HIS A 104 -15.56 15.92 16.59
C HIS A 104 -14.34 15.57 17.47
N THR A 105 -13.92 14.31 17.49
CA THR A 105 -12.76 13.83 18.26
C THR A 105 -11.63 13.43 17.32
N TYR A 106 -10.40 13.29 17.87
CA TYR A 106 -9.28 12.77 17.09
C TYR A 106 -9.54 11.35 16.56
N ILE A 107 -9.00 11.08 15.37
CA ILE A 107 -9.08 9.78 14.70
C ILE A 107 -8.29 8.75 15.51
N LYS A 108 -8.91 7.59 15.75
CA LYS A 108 -8.25 6.41 16.34
C LYS A 108 -8.38 5.27 15.33
N SER A 109 -7.28 4.93 14.67
CA SER A 109 -7.24 3.83 13.70
C SER A 109 -5.97 3.01 13.89
N SER A 110 -6.10 1.70 13.68
CA SER A 110 -5.00 0.73 13.64
C SER A 110 -5.12 -0.18 12.42
N HIS A 111 -5.95 0.18 11.44
CA HIS A 111 -6.10 -0.55 10.18
C HIS A 111 -4.82 -0.41 9.36
N THR A 112 -4.43 -1.48 8.68
CA THR A 112 -3.34 -1.41 7.69
C THR A 112 -3.86 -0.89 6.35
N VAL A 113 -2.96 -0.71 5.38
CA VAL A 113 -3.35 -0.27 4.03
C VAL A 113 -4.20 -1.36 3.36
N GLU A 114 -3.84 -2.62 3.56
CA GLU A 114 -4.53 -3.79 3.02
C GLU A 114 -5.96 -3.90 3.54
N ASP A 115 -6.18 -3.65 4.85
CA ASP A 115 -7.53 -3.61 5.45
C ASP A 115 -8.44 -2.55 4.80
N CYS A 116 -7.85 -1.49 4.23
CA CYS A 116 -8.57 -0.36 3.64
C CYS A 116 -8.66 -0.44 2.11
N SER A 117 -7.92 -1.33 1.46
CA SER A 117 -7.78 -1.36 -0.01
C SER A 117 -8.77 -2.29 -0.71
N GLY A 118 -9.35 -3.25 0.00
CA GLY A 118 -10.26 -4.24 -0.60
C GLY A 118 -9.48 -5.29 -1.38
N THR A 119 -9.83 -5.48 -2.66
CA THR A 119 -9.11 -6.40 -3.55
C THR A 119 -7.76 -5.80 -3.95
N LEU A 120 -6.69 -6.59 -3.83
CA LEU A 120 -5.32 -6.11 -4.03
C LEU A 120 -4.88 -6.11 -5.50
N TYR A 121 -5.56 -6.88 -6.35
CA TYR A 121 -5.30 -6.84 -7.79
C TYR A 121 -5.95 -5.59 -8.38
N CYS A 122 -5.20 -4.84 -9.19
CA CYS A 122 -5.74 -3.71 -9.94
C CYS A 122 -5.57 -3.99 -11.43
N MET A 123 -6.62 -3.75 -12.21
CA MET A 123 -6.58 -3.93 -13.67
C MET A 123 -5.56 -3.00 -14.33
N SER A 124 -4.88 -3.55 -15.34
CA SER A 124 -4.06 -2.80 -16.29
C SER A 124 -4.85 -2.40 -17.53
N GLU A 125 -4.29 -1.53 -18.38
CA GLU A 125 -4.93 -1.17 -19.65
C GLU A 125 -5.12 -2.37 -20.60
N ALA A 126 -4.30 -3.41 -20.46
CA ALA A 126 -4.45 -4.66 -21.19
C ALA A 126 -5.67 -5.47 -20.67
N ASP A 127 -5.88 -5.45 -19.36
CA ASP A 127 -7.04 -6.09 -18.72
C ASP A 127 -8.34 -5.39 -19.13
N ASP A 128 -8.35 -4.05 -19.21
CA ASP A 128 -9.49 -3.27 -19.70
C ASP A 128 -9.94 -3.72 -21.10
N VAL A 129 -8.97 -3.82 -22.02
CA VAL A 129 -9.23 -4.23 -23.40
C VAL A 129 -9.70 -5.69 -23.45
N TYR A 130 -9.14 -6.56 -22.61
CA TYR A 130 -9.56 -7.96 -22.52
C TYR A 130 -10.99 -8.09 -21.99
N LEU A 131 -11.30 -7.42 -20.87
CA LEU A 131 -12.62 -7.46 -20.23
C LEU A 131 -13.70 -6.91 -21.16
N ALA A 132 -13.42 -5.81 -21.87
CA ALA A 132 -14.33 -5.26 -22.87
C ALA A 132 -14.64 -6.26 -24.00
N LYS A 133 -13.62 -6.97 -24.51
CA LYS A 133 -13.80 -8.02 -25.54
C LYS A 133 -14.58 -9.22 -25.00
N LEU A 134 -14.27 -9.65 -23.78
CA LEU A 134 -14.94 -10.77 -23.13
C LEU A 134 -16.43 -10.46 -22.95
N ASN A 135 -16.76 -9.28 -22.42
CA ASN A 135 -18.14 -8.83 -22.24
C ASN A 135 -18.88 -8.66 -23.58
N ALA A 136 -18.22 -8.19 -24.64
CA ALA A 136 -18.81 -8.10 -25.97
C ALA A 136 -19.13 -9.47 -26.60
N SER A 137 -18.33 -10.50 -26.29
CA SER A 137 -18.53 -11.87 -26.79
C SER A 137 -19.54 -12.69 -25.98
N ARG A 138 -19.93 -12.20 -24.79
CA ARG A 138 -20.80 -12.90 -23.84
C ARG A 138 -22.26 -12.87 -24.31
N LYS A 139 -23.04 -13.88 -23.90
CA LYS A 139 -24.47 -13.94 -24.24
C LYS A 139 -25.21 -12.72 -23.67
N PRO A 140 -26.08 -12.04 -24.45
CA PRO A 140 -26.82 -10.86 -23.98
C PRO A 140 -27.75 -11.10 -22.78
N THR A 141 -28.03 -12.36 -22.46
CA THR A 141 -28.89 -12.77 -21.35
C THR A 141 -28.19 -12.75 -20.00
N LEU A 142 -26.85 -12.74 -19.98
CA LEU A 142 -26.06 -12.71 -18.75
C LEU A 142 -25.60 -11.27 -18.48
N PRO A 143 -25.55 -10.84 -17.21
CA PRO A 143 -24.94 -9.56 -16.89
C PRO A 143 -23.46 -9.55 -17.31
N PRO A 144 -22.95 -8.37 -17.73
CA PRO A 144 -21.52 -8.19 -17.97
C PRO A 144 -20.75 -8.41 -16.67
N ILE A 145 -19.54 -8.93 -16.78
CA ILE A 145 -18.60 -9.04 -15.65
C ILE A 145 -18.15 -7.63 -15.31
N THR A 146 -18.26 -7.24 -14.03
CA THR A 146 -17.77 -5.94 -13.56
C THR A 146 -16.25 -5.96 -13.37
N GLU A 147 -15.65 -4.77 -13.27
CA GLU A 147 -14.22 -4.62 -12.98
C GLU A 147 -13.88 -5.28 -11.63
N ASP A 148 -14.63 -4.98 -10.56
CA ASP A 148 -14.45 -5.59 -9.23
C ASP A 148 -14.54 -7.13 -9.24
N GLU A 149 -15.45 -7.70 -10.05
CA GLU A 149 -15.60 -9.15 -10.19
C GLU A 149 -14.40 -9.77 -10.91
N PHE A 150 -13.86 -9.07 -11.93
CA PHE A 150 -12.66 -9.51 -12.63
C PHE A 150 -11.44 -9.47 -11.71
N GLU A 151 -11.23 -8.34 -11.01
CA GLU A 151 -10.09 -8.15 -10.11
C GLU A 151 -10.08 -9.17 -8.98
N SER A 152 -11.23 -9.39 -8.34
CA SER A 152 -11.36 -10.39 -7.27
C SER A 152 -11.07 -11.82 -7.75
N ILE A 153 -11.48 -12.18 -8.97
CA ILE A 153 -11.17 -13.48 -9.57
C ILE A 153 -9.66 -13.62 -9.81
N VAL A 154 -9.00 -12.59 -10.36
CA VAL A 154 -7.56 -12.64 -10.62
C VAL A 154 -6.75 -12.68 -9.32
N GLU A 155 -7.17 -11.91 -8.30
CA GLU A 155 -6.59 -11.98 -6.96
C GLU A 155 -6.68 -13.38 -6.36
N LEU A 156 -7.81 -14.06 -6.50
CA LEU A 156 -7.96 -15.45 -6.05
C LEU A 156 -6.98 -16.39 -6.77
N TYR A 157 -6.72 -16.18 -8.06
CA TYR A 157 -5.72 -16.96 -8.79
C TYR A 157 -4.29 -16.70 -8.31
N GLU A 158 -3.91 -15.43 -8.13
CA GLU A 158 -2.59 -15.06 -7.60
C GLU A 158 -2.35 -15.67 -6.21
N ASN A 159 -3.34 -15.59 -5.32
CA ASN A 159 -3.27 -16.17 -3.99
C ASN A 159 -3.21 -17.71 -4.02
N ALA A 160 -4.05 -18.34 -4.84
CA ALA A 160 -4.10 -19.80 -4.94
C ALA A 160 -2.83 -20.38 -5.56
N ILE A 161 -2.27 -19.75 -6.60
CA ILE A 161 -1.05 -20.24 -7.25
C ILE A 161 0.16 -20.07 -6.35
N GLN A 162 0.22 -18.99 -5.56
CA GLN A 162 1.30 -18.76 -4.61
C GLN A 162 1.37 -19.85 -3.53
N VAL A 163 0.22 -20.39 -3.12
CA VAL A 163 0.13 -21.47 -2.13
C VAL A 163 0.38 -22.84 -2.77
N THR A 164 -0.19 -23.10 -3.95
CA THR A 164 -0.15 -24.42 -4.60
C THR A 164 1.16 -24.67 -5.36
N GLN A 165 1.69 -23.65 -6.05
CA GLN A 165 2.92 -23.70 -6.84
C GLN A 165 3.84 -22.50 -6.51
N PRO A 166 4.39 -22.41 -5.28
CA PRO A 166 5.25 -21.28 -4.87
C PRO A 166 6.54 -21.13 -5.70
N TYR A 167 6.99 -22.21 -6.35
CA TYR A 167 8.19 -22.23 -7.19
C TYR A 167 7.87 -22.32 -8.69
N LEU A 168 6.70 -21.80 -9.11
CA LEU A 168 6.26 -21.81 -10.51
C LEU A 168 7.29 -21.21 -11.49
N SER A 169 8.09 -20.25 -11.03
CA SER A 169 9.17 -19.65 -11.83
C SER A 169 10.27 -20.62 -12.26
N MET A 170 10.34 -21.82 -11.66
CA MET A 170 11.29 -22.86 -12.07
C MET A 170 10.80 -23.67 -13.29
N ASP A 171 9.49 -23.84 -13.45
CA ASP A 171 8.86 -24.56 -14.57
C ASP A 171 7.48 -23.97 -14.88
N VAL A 172 7.52 -22.89 -15.66
CA VAL A 172 6.35 -22.07 -16.01
C VAL A 172 5.39 -22.83 -16.93
N ALA A 173 5.89 -23.81 -17.70
CA ALA A 173 5.08 -24.58 -18.63
C ALA A 173 4.08 -25.50 -17.91
N ASN A 174 4.38 -25.89 -16.68
CA ASN A 174 3.58 -26.81 -15.87
C ASN A 174 2.69 -26.09 -14.85
N ILE A 175 2.09 -24.96 -15.24
CA ILE A 175 1.09 -24.28 -14.43
C ILE A 175 -0.20 -25.13 -14.36
N ILE A 176 -0.66 -25.40 -13.14
CA ILE A 176 -1.79 -26.30 -12.86
C ILE A 176 -3.06 -25.84 -13.58
N PRO A 177 -3.90 -26.77 -14.08
CA PRO A 177 -5.15 -26.43 -14.77
C PRO A 177 -6.18 -25.77 -13.85
N PHE A 178 -7.19 -25.14 -14.44
CA PHE A 178 -8.25 -24.43 -13.71
C PHE A 178 -8.95 -25.33 -12.69
N GLU A 179 -9.27 -26.57 -13.07
CA GLU A 179 -10.00 -27.52 -12.23
C GLU A 179 -9.26 -27.83 -10.91
N GLU A 180 -7.91 -27.86 -10.94
CA GLU A 180 -7.10 -28.07 -9.74
C GLU A 180 -6.96 -26.79 -8.92
N LEU A 181 -6.77 -25.65 -9.58
CA LEU A 181 -6.63 -24.35 -8.93
C LEU A 181 -7.93 -23.93 -8.22
N GLU A 182 -9.09 -24.24 -8.81
CA GLU A 182 -10.41 -23.90 -8.29
C GLU A 182 -10.68 -24.47 -6.88
N HIS A 183 -10.16 -25.66 -6.57
CA HIS A 183 -10.32 -26.28 -5.26
C HIS A 183 -9.80 -25.41 -4.10
N ALA A 184 -8.86 -24.50 -4.36
CA ALA A 184 -8.35 -23.58 -3.35
C ALA A 184 -9.38 -22.51 -2.92
N PHE A 185 -10.36 -22.19 -3.77
CA PHE A 185 -11.32 -21.09 -3.56
C PHE A 185 -12.77 -21.45 -3.94
N GLU A 186 -13.09 -22.73 -4.09
CA GLU A 186 -14.43 -23.19 -4.50
C GLU A 186 -15.56 -22.68 -3.57
N ASN A 187 -15.26 -22.50 -2.28
CA ASN A 187 -16.20 -22.04 -1.26
C ASN A 187 -16.40 -20.51 -1.25
N ILE A 188 -15.59 -19.78 -2.02
CA ILE A 188 -15.60 -18.31 -2.07
C ILE A 188 -16.49 -17.82 -3.23
N LEU A 189 -16.55 -18.57 -4.33
CA LEU A 189 -17.25 -18.15 -5.55
C LEU A 189 -18.70 -18.65 -5.64
N ASP A 190 -19.60 -17.72 -5.94
CA ASP A 190 -20.96 -18.03 -6.39
C ASP A 190 -20.96 -18.69 -7.78
N SER A 191 -22.04 -19.41 -8.11
CA SER A 191 -22.17 -20.17 -9.38
C SER A 191 -21.92 -19.31 -10.64
N ASN A 192 -22.39 -18.06 -10.63
CA ASN A 192 -22.19 -17.13 -11.75
C ASN A 192 -20.73 -16.68 -11.89
N LEU A 193 -20.06 -16.41 -10.77
CA LEU A 193 -18.65 -16.00 -10.75
C LEU A 193 -17.73 -17.16 -11.11
N ARG A 194 -18.06 -18.39 -10.70
CA ARG A 194 -17.36 -19.60 -11.13
C ARG A 194 -17.33 -19.76 -12.65
N ALA A 195 -18.46 -19.50 -13.32
CA ALA A 195 -18.54 -19.56 -14.77
C ALA A 195 -17.71 -18.45 -15.46
N ALA A 196 -17.61 -17.27 -14.84
CA ALA A 196 -16.75 -16.18 -15.31
C ALA A 196 -15.26 -16.52 -15.08
N ALA A 197 -14.92 -17.04 -13.90
CA ALA A 197 -13.59 -17.49 -13.54
C ALA A 197 -13.04 -18.48 -14.59
N LYS A 198 -13.79 -19.53 -14.91
CA LYS A 198 -13.37 -20.50 -15.94
C LYS A 198 -13.02 -19.85 -17.30
N GLN A 199 -13.69 -18.75 -17.66
CA GLN A 199 -13.42 -18.00 -18.90
C GLN A 199 -12.21 -17.06 -18.78
N ILE A 200 -11.95 -16.50 -17.60
CA ILE A 200 -10.84 -15.57 -17.34
C ILE A 200 -9.50 -16.32 -17.18
N TYR A 201 -9.54 -17.54 -16.64
CA TYR A 201 -8.35 -18.31 -16.33
C TYR A 201 -7.32 -18.44 -17.47
N PRO A 202 -7.69 -18.72 -18.75
CA PRO A 202 -6.72 -18.80 -19.84
C PRO A 202 -5.94 -17.50 -20.05
N TYR A 203 -6.61 -16.35 -19.91
CA TYR A 203 -5.97 -15.04 -20.02
C TYR A 203 -5.00 -14.80 -18.86
N TRP A 204 -5.43 -15.04 -17.62
CA TRP A 204 -4.56 -14.91 -16.45
C TRP A 204 -3.34 -15.83 -16.54
N LYS A 205 -3.53 -17.08 -16.98
CA LYS A 205 -2.47 -18.06 -17.19
C LYS A 205 -1.43 -17.55 -18.19
N GLU A 206 -1.87 -16.96 -19.31
CA GLU A 206 -0.96 -16.35 -20.29
C GLU A 206 -0.16 -15.20 -19.68
N GLN A 207 -0.80 -14.31 -18.90
CA GLN A 207 -0.10 -13.23 -18.20
C GLN A 207 0.95 -13.77 -17.23
N LYS A 208 0.63 -14.82 -16.47
CA LYS A 208 1.57 -15.48 -15.57
C LYS A 208 2.76 -16.09 -16.30
N ILE A 209 2.52 -16.70 -17.46
CA ILE A 209 3.58 -17.26 -18.31
C ILE A 209 4.47 -16.15 -18.87
N ASN A 210 3.89 -15.06 -19.37
CA ASN A 210 4.62 -13.89 -19.88
C ASN A 210 5.48 -13.20 -18.81
N ARG A 211 5.18 -13.43 -17.54
CA ARG A 211 5.94 -12.94 -16.37
C ARG A 211 6.88 -13.99 -15.78
N ASP A 212 7.17 -15.07 -16.52
CA ASP A 212 8.04 -16.17 -16.08
C ASP A 212 7.62 -16.75 -14.71
N GLY A 213 6.31 -16.86 -14.48
CA GLY A 213 5.73 -17.36 -13.23
C GLY A 213 5.78 -16.38 -12.06
N GLN A 214 6.31 -15.17 -12.23
CA GLN A 214 6.35 -14.11 -11.22
C GLN A 214 5.01 -13.39 -11.09
N SER A 215 4.86 -12.57 -10.04
CA SER A 215 3.66 -11.74 -9.86
C SER A 215 3.39 -10.85 -11.09
N ILE A 216 2.12 -10.75 -11.47
CA ILE A 216 1.68 -9.88 -12.57
C ILE A 216 1.94 -8.42 -12.19
N ILE A 217 1.57 -8.06 -10.96
CA ILE A 217 1.83 -6.74 -10.40
C ILE A 217 3.31 -6.65 -10.02
N PRO A 218 4.01 -5.55 -10.40
CA PRO A 218 5.40 -5.33 -10.01
C PRO A 218 5.56 -5.38 -8.47
N SER A 219 6.49 -6.22 -8.01
CA SER A 219 6.81 -6.36 -6.59
C SER A 219 8.16 -5.73 -6.25
N LEU A 220 8.30 -5.32 -4.99
CA LEU A 220 9.57 -4.86 -4.45
C LEU A 220 10.58 -6.01 -4.39
N LYS A 221 11.85 -5.71 -4.70
CA LYS A 221 12.93 -6.70 -4.57
C LYS A 221 13.34 -6.81 -3.10
N PHE A 222 13.01 -7.93 -2.48
CA PHE A 222 13.48 -8.29 -1.14
C PHE A 222 14.76 -9.11 -1.21
N GLU A 223 15.54 -9.07 -0.14
CA GLU A 223 16.68 -9.97 0.04
C GLU A 223 16.20 -11.42 0.22
N GLN A 224 16.71 -12.32 -0.60
CA GLN A 224 16.35 -13.74 -0.57
C GLN A 224 17.38 -14.54 0.23
N GLY A 225 16.93 -15.20 1.30
CA GLY A 225 17.77 -16.09 2.11
C GLY A 225 18.81 -15.37 2.95
N ASN A 226 19.99 -15.98 3.09
CA ASN A 226 21.11 -15.46 3.88
C ASN A 226 22.18 -14.75 3.03
N GLU A 227 21.99 -14.67 1.72
CA GLU A 227 22.95 -14.02 0.84
C GLU A 227 22.80 -12.51 0.96
N LYS A 228 23.89 -11.85 1.35
CA LYS A 228 23.94 -10.40 1.47
C LYS A 228 24.10 -9.81 0.07
N ASP A 229 22.98 -9.45 -0.55
CA ASP A 229 22.97 -8.71 -1.80
C ASP A 229 23.20 -7.21 -1.52
N ASP A 230 24.43 -6.89 -1.09
CA ASP A 230 24.85 -5.53 -0.71
C ASP A 230 25.12 -4.62 -1.92
N GLY A 231 25.20 -5.20 -3.14
CA GLY A 231 25.53 -4.49 -4.37
C GLY A 231 24.33 -4.02 -5.21
N ASP A 232 23.13 -4.58 -5.01
CA ASP A 232 21.95 -4.19 -5.78
C ASP A 232 21.16 -3.05 -5.12
N PRO A 233 21.05 -1.86 -5.76
CA PRO A 233 20.32 -0.71 -5.22
C PRO A 233 18.80 -0.91 -5.14
N TYR A 234 18.21 -1.91 -5.81
CA TYR A 234 16.78 -2.21 -5.74
C TYR A 234 16.40 -3.10 -4.56
N VAL A 235 17.37 -3.70 -3.86
CA VAL A 235 17.12 -4.52 -2.68
C VAL A 235 16.72 -3.63 -1.49
N CYS A 236 15.49 -3.78 -1.03
CA CYS A 236 14.91 -2.96 0.03
C CYS A 236 14.35 -3.79 1.19
N PHE A 237 14.06 -3.12 2.32
CA PHE A 237 13.42 -3.69 3.52
C PHE A 237 14.10 -4.94 4.11
N ARG A 238 15.44 -4.96 4.17
CA ARG A 238 16.23 -6.07 4.73
C ARG A 238 15.82 -6.38 6.18
N ARG A 239 15.49 -7.64 6.47
CA ARG A 239 15.08 -8.09 7.81
C ARG A 239 16.30 -8.54 8.61
N ARG A 240 16.72 -7.74 9.59
CA ARG A 240 17.83 -8.01 10.51
C ARG A 240 17.35 -8.17 11.95
N GLU A 241 16.41 -9.09 12.17
CA GLU A 241 15.83 -9.32 13.49
C GLU A 241 16.82 -10.01 14.44
N VAL A 242 16.97 -9.47 15.65
CA VAL A 242 17.79 -10.09 16.70
C VAL A 242 16.99 -11.20 17.37
N ARG A 243 17.46 -12.44 17.22
CA ARG A 243 16.84 -13.60 17.87
C ARG A 243 16.91 -13.44 19.39
N GLN A 244 15.75 -13.32 20.04
CA GLN A 244 15.68 -13.20 21.49
C GLN A 244 15.90 -14.55 22.18
N ILE A 245 16.58 -14.52 23.33
CA ILE A 245 16.83 -15.70 24.17
C ILE A 245 15.54 -16.08 24.91
N ARG A 246 15.27 -17.39 25.04
CA ARG A 246 14.13 -17.92 25.80
C ARG A 246 14.13 -17.44 27.26
N LYS A 247 12.94 -17.17 27.78
CA LYS A 247 12.73 -16.83 29.19
C LYS A 247 12.73 -18.08 30.06
N THR A 248 12.76 -17.89 31.39
CA THR A 248 12.75 -19.00 32.34
C THR A 248 11.33 -19.58 32.47
N ARG A 249 11.22 -20.90 32.75
CA ARG A 249 9.93 -21.61 32.90
C ARG A 249 8.95 -20.94 33.87
N ARG A 250 9.45 -20.31 34.94
CA ARG A 250 8.61 -19.58 35.92
C ARG A 250 7.99 -18.33 35.29
N GLY A 251 8.72 -17.62 34.44
CA GLY A 251 8.21 -16.48 33.68
C GLY A 251 7.13 -16.92 32.69
N ASP A 252 7.34 -18.04 32.01
CA ASP A 252 6.43 -18.56 30.99
C ASP A 252 5.04 -18.95 31.55
N ASN A 253 5.00 -19.56 32.73
CA ASN A 253 3.72 -19.89 33.40
C ASN A 253 2.92 -18.62 33.73
N TYR A 254 3.60 -17.60 34.26
CA TYR A 254 2.96 -16.32 34.58
C TYR A 254 2.44 -15.58 33.33
N THR A 255 3.20 -15.60 32.23
CA THR A 255 2.72 -15.06 30.94
C THR A 255 1.55 -15.85 30.38
N THR A 256 1.53 -17.17 30.56
CA THR A 256 0.43 -18.02 30.11
C THR A 256 -0.87 -17.68 30.84
N ASP A 257 -0.84 -17.46 32.15
CA ASP A 257 -2.02 -17.07 32.92
C ASP A 257 -2.51 -15.66 32.54
N LYS A 258 -1.59 -14.74 32.26
CA LYS A 258 -1.94 -13.43 31.68
C LYS A 258 -2.61 -13.54 30.32
N LEU A 259 -2.13 -14.43 29.45
CA LEU A 259 -2.75 -14.66 28.14
C LEU A 259 -4.16 -15.24 28.26
N LYS A 260 -4.40 -16.15 29.20
CA LYS A 260 -5.76 -16.66 29.49
C LYS A 260 -6.70 -15.54 29.94
N LYS A 261 -6.24 -14.69 30.86
CA LYS A 261 -7.02 -13.53 31.31
C LYS A 261 -7.30 -12.56 30.16
N LEU A 262 -6.28 -12.20 29.37
CA LEU A 262 -6.44 -11.33 28.22
C LEU A 262 -7.46 -11.89 27.21
N ARG A 263 -7.43 -13.21 26.96
CA ARG A 263 -8.44 -13.86 26.10
C ARG A 263 -9.85 -13.69 26.66
N GLN A 264 -10.05 -13.88 27.97
CA GLN A 264 -11.36 -13.67 28.61
C GLN A 264 -11.83 -12.22 28.49
N ASP A 265 -10.93 -11.26 28.73
CA ASP A 265 -11.24 -9.82 28.63
C ASP A 265 -11.61 -9.42 27.19
N ILE A 266 -10.90 -9.95 26.18
CA ILE A 266 -11.24 -9.75 24.76
C ILE A 266 -12.58 -10.37 24.41
N GLU A 267 -12.90 -11.55 24.95
CA GLU A 267 -14.18 -12.21 24.67
C GLU A 267 -15.37 -11.45 25.26
N LEU A 268 -15.21 -10.87 26.45
CA LEU A 268 -16.19 -9.97 27.04
C LEU A 268 -16.38 -8.71 26.18
N ALA A 269 -15.28 -8.09 25.73
CA ALA A 269 -15.35 -6.93 24.84
C ALA A 269 -16.05 -7.27 23.51
N ARG A 270 -15.77 -8.44 22.92
CA ARG A 270 -16.43 -8.95 21.72
C ARG A 270 -17.93 -9.13 21.92
N GLY A 271 -18.35 -9.62 23.08
CA GLY A 271 -19.76 -9.73 23.46
C GLY A 271 -20.47 -8.37 23.45
N LEU A 272 -19.88 -7.36 24.09
CA LEU A 272 -20.45 -6.00 24.11
C LEU A 272 -20.57 -5.41 22.70
N VAL A 273 -19.55 -5.59 21.85
CA VAL A 273 -19.58 -5.13 20.46
C VAL A 273 -20.71 -5.83 19.68
N LYS A 274 -20.91 -7.14 19.89
CA LYS A 274 -22.00 -7.89 19.28
C LYS A 274 -23.38 -7.37 19.70
N ASP A 275 -23.57 -7.07 20.98
CA ASP A 275 -24.85 -6.54 21.50
C ASP A 275 -25.14 -5.14 20.92
N VAL A 276 -24.12 -4.29 20.81
CA VAL A 276 -24.24 -2.98 20.14
C VAL A 276 -24.58 -3.15 18.67
N LEU A 277 -23.92 -4.06 17.95
CA LEU A 277 -24.24 -4.36 16.55
C LEU A 277 -25.69 -4.80 16.39
N GLN A 278 -26.16 -5.72 17.24
CA GLN A 278 -27.55 -6.19 17.21
C GLN A 278 -28.53 -5.03 17.47
N ARG A 279 -28.23 -4.16 18.45
CA ARG A 279 -29.03 -2.97 18.73
C ARG A 279 -29.14 -2.04 17.52
N GLU A 280 -28.02 -1.72 16.87
CA GLU A 280 -28.03 -0.83 15.70
C GLU A 280 -28.73 -1.49 14.50
N HIS A 281 -28.61 -2.81 14.33
CA HIS A 281 -29.35 -3.56 13.31
C HIS A 281 -30.87 -3.48 13.53
N MET A 282 -31.33 -3.70 14.76
CA MET A 282 -32.75 -3.59 15.11
C MET A 282 -33.27 -2.17 14.89
N ARG A 283 -32.51 -1.14 15.28
CA ARG A 283 -32.86 0.27 15.02
C ARG A 283 -32.98 0.56 13.53
N ARG A 284 -32.01 0.12 12.72
CA ARG A 284 -32.06 0.26 11.26
C ARG A 284 -33.33 -0.39 10.69
N THR A 285 -33.64 -1.62 11.09
CA THR A 285 -34.85 -2.31 10.64
C THR A 285 -36.10 -1.55 11.06
N THR A 286 -36.20 -1.08 12.30
CA THR A 286 -37.34 -0.27 12.76
C THR A 286 -37.55 0.96 11.88
N PHE A 287 -36.50 1.73 11.60
CA PHE A 287 -36.61 2.91 10.73
C PHE A 287 -36.99 2.56 9.28
N GLN A 288 -36.49 1.44 8.75
CA GLN A 288 -36.89 0.96 7.42
C GLN A 288 -38.37 0.58 7.38
N GLU A 289 -38.88 -0.10 8.40
CA GLU A 289 -40.29 -0.44 8.50
C GLU A 289 -41.16 0.80 8.72
N GLU A 290 -40.75 1.75 9.54
CA GLU A 290 -41.44 3.04 9.69
C GLU A 290 -41.54 3.81 8.37
N ALA A 291 -40.46 3.85 7.59
CA ALA A 291 -40.46 4.47 6.27
C ALA A 291 -41.40 3.75 5.28
N LYS A 292 -41.39 2.40 5.28
CA LYS A 292 -42.32 1.61 4.46
C LYS A 292 -43.77 1.85 4.87
N ILE A 293 -44.07 1.82 6.17
CA ILE A 293 -45.41 2.08 6.71
C ILE A 293 -45.88 3.47 6.30
N PHE A 294 -45.02 4.48 6.35
CA PHE A 294 -45.34 5.83 5.91
C PHE A 294 -45.76 5.87 4.42
N GLU A 295 -44.98 5.27 3.52
CA GLU A 295 -45.31 5.25 2.09
C GLU A 295 -46.58 4.43 1.79
N LEU A 296 -46.79 3.31 2.49
CA LEU A 296 -48.01 2.52 2.37
C LEU A 296 -49.24 3.30 2.86
N ARG A 297 -49.14 3.99 3.99
CA ARG A 297 -50.22 4.85 4.52
C ARG A 297 -50.54 5.99 3.55
N ARG A 298 -49.51 6.64 3.00
CA ARG A 298 -49.68 7.70 2.00
C ARG A 298 -50.44 7.19 0.78
N THR A 299 -50.00 6.06 0.22
CA THR A 299 -50.63 5.42 -0.94
C THR A 299 -52.07 5.00 -0.65
N ALA A 300 -52.32 4.42 0.52
CA ALA A 300 -53.66 4.01 0.96
C ALA A 300 -54.60 5.22 1.09
N VAL A 301 -54.15 6.33 1.67
CA VAL A 301 -54.94 7.58 1.77
C VAL A 301 -55.26 8.13 0.38
N GLU A 302 -54.29 8.17 -0.54
CA GLU A 302 -54.51 8.61 -1.92
C GLU A 302 -55.56 7.75 -2.64
N LEU A 303 -55.51 6.43 -2.48
CA LEU A 303 -56.48 5.49 -3.07
C LEU A 303 -57.87 5.62 -2.43
N LYS A 304 -57.97 5.70 -1.10
CA LYS A 304 -59.25 5.93 -0.40
C LYS A 304 -59.94 7.20 -0.91
N ARG A 305 -59.19 8.29 -1.09
CA ARG A 305 -59.70 9.55 -1.66
C ARG A 305 -60.19 9.39 -3.09
N LYS A 306 -59.41 8.73 -3.96
CA LYS A 306 -59.79 8.49 -5.37
C LYS A 306 -61.05 7.63 -5.50
N LEU A 307 -61.21 6.62 -4.64
CA LEU A 307 -62.33 5.68 -4.67
C LEU A 307 -63.51 6.09 -3.77
N ASN A 308 -63.41 7.22 -3.07
CA ASN A 308 -64.42 7.75 -2.15
C ASN A 308 -64.86 6.73 -1.05
N ILE A 309 -63.91 5.93 -0.55
CA ILE A 309 -64.13 4.94 0.50
C ILE A 309 -64.06 5.64 1.88
N LYS A 310 -65.03 5.37 2.75
CA LYS A 310 -65.18 5.98 4.09
C LYS A 310 -65.23 4.93 5.21
N ASP A 311 -64.29 4.01 5.18
CA ASP A 311 -64.08 2.98 6.21
C ASP A 311 -63.15 3.48 7.33
N THR A 312 -62.75 2.58 8.23
CA THR A 312 -61.97 2.88 9.43
C THR A 312 -60.52 3.29 9.12
N ASP A 313 -59.97 4.25 9.88
CA ASP A 313 -58.61 4.79 9.70
C ASP A 313 -57.60 4.36 10.79
N GLU A 314 -57.93 3.33 11.57
CA GLU A 314 -57.16 2.83 12.72
C GLU A 314 -55.71 2.47 12.38
N ASP A 315 -55.45 1.95 11.17
CA ASP A 315 -54.11 1.56 10.72
C ASP A 315 -53.33 2.72 10.06
N LEU A 316 -54.00 3.84 9.80
CA LEU A 316 -53.38 5.06 9.26
C LEU A 316 -52.76 5.94 10.35
N ILE A 317 -53.11 5.69 11.62
CA ILE A 317 -52.60 6.42 12.77
C ILE A 317 -51.63 5.56 13.59
N SER A 318 -50.66 6.22 14.23
CA SER A 318 -49.74 5.54 15.14
C SER A 318 -50.38 5.41 16.51
N LYS A 319 -50.40 4.19 17.05
CA LYS A 319 -51.00 3.89 18.36
C LYS A 319 -49.94 3.95 19.44
N VAL A 320 -50.19 4.70 20.51
CA VAL A 320 -49.31 4.71 21.70
C VAL A 320 -49.41 3.34 22.36
N ARG A 321 -48.28 2.63 22.44
CA ARG A 321 -48.18 1.36 23.17
C ARG A 321 -47.36 1.57 24.42
N PHE A 322 -47.83 1.03 25.54
CA PHE A 322 -47.07 1.02 26.79
C PHE A 322 -45.98 -0.05 26.71
N PHE A 323 -44.71 0.36 26.88
CA PHE A 323 -43.57 -0.56 26.97
C PHE A 323 -43.07 -0.58 28.42
N PRO A 324 -43.38 -1.62 29.21
CA PRO A 324 -42.83 -1.75 30.56
C PRO A 324 -41.32 -2.03 30.46
N GLY A 325 -40.48 -1.12 30.96
CA GLY A 325 -39.03 -1.32 31.08
C GLY A 325 -38.11 -0.16 30.68
N LEU A 326 -38.64 0.96 30.20
CA LEU A 326 -37.91 2.22 30.04
C LEU A 326 -38.19 3.13 31.24
N ILE A 327 -37.45 2.96 32.34
CA ILE A 327 -37.31 3.94 33.43
C ILE A 327 -35.82 4.17 33.65
#